data_AF-A0A7W0PI09-F1
#
_entry.id   AF-A0A7W0PI09-F1
#
_cell.length_a   1.000
_cell.length_b   1.000
_cell.length_c   1.000
_cell.angle_alpha   90.00
_cell.angle_beta   90.00
_cell.angle_gamma   90.00
#
_symmetry.space_group_name_H-M   'P 1'
#
loop_
_entity.id
_entity.type
_entity.pdbx_description
1 polymer ?
#
loop_
_entity_poly.entity_id
_entity_poly.type
_entity_poly.pdbx_seq_one_letter_code
_entity_poly.pdbx_strand_id
1 'polypeptide(L)'
;MQLERWDAQAGEWVGDALPTRLRVRNAGNVVTVDLHRSELADGSRFGFAVTSADLDLGSESILGADFAPEDGTYWRYTLANKPALRLLATRALAAPVRPRAGRPFTISVPVSRSDTKRGITGGTVTCAVAADGTKVRATGRVRAGQGQCSLVVPHGASTIGGSMTVRSGGKSVTARFSFTVR
;
A
#
# COMPACT_ATOMS: atom_id res chain seq x y z
N MET A 1 23.87 8.49 -16.97
CA MET A 1 23.04 8.60 -15.76
C MET A 1 21.82 7.70 -15.95
N GLN A 2 21.65 6.68 -15.11
CA GLN A 2 20.48 5.80 -15.15
C GLN A 2 19.45 6.35 -14.15
N LEU A 3 18.17 6.39 -14.51
CA LEU A 3 17.12 6.78 -13.56
C LEU A 3 16.97 5.66 -12.53
N GLU A 4 16.83 6.02 -11.26
CA GLU A 4 16.65 5.07 -10.17
C GLU A 4 15.42 5.44 -9.35
N ARG A 5 14.83 4.42 -8.74
CA ARG A 5 13.68 4.49 -7.85
C ARG A 5 14.03 3.79 -6.55
N TRP A 6 13.66 4.38 -5.42
CA TRP A 6 13.73 3.69 -4.14
C TRP A 6 12.68 2.58 -4.06
N ASP A 7 13.11 1.33 -3.96
CA ASP A 7 12.25 0.19 -3.64
C ASP A 7 12.21 0.01 -2.12
N ALA A 8 11.11 0.43 -1.50
CA ALA A 8 10.94 0.32 -0.06
C ALA A 8 10.80 -1.13 0.46
N GLN A 9 10.49 -2.11 -0.41
CA GLN A 9 10.44 -3.52 -0.02
C GLN A 9 11.84 -4.14 -0.03
N ALA A 10 12.65 -3.80 -1.03
CA ALA A 10 14.02 -4.27 -1.15
C ALA A 10 15.01 -3.46 -0.27
N GLY A 11 14.66 -2.22 0.09
CA GLY A 11 15.51 -1.34 0.87
C GLY A 11 16.70 -0.80 0.08
N GLU A 12 16.57 -0.71 -1.24
CA GLU A 12 17.63 -0.30 -2.17
C GLU A 12 17.07 0.57 -3.30
N TRP A 13 17.98 1.28 -3.97
CA TRP A 13 17.68 1.94 -5.23
C TRP A 13 17.73 0.90 -6.35
N VAL A 14 16.67 0.84 -7.15
CA VAL A 14 16.56 -0.04 -8.31
C VAL A 14 16.45 0.81 -9.58
N GLY A 15 16.98 0.30 -10.70
CA GLY A 15 16.84 0.96 -11.99
C GLY A 15 15.37 1.19 -12.36
N ASP A 16 15.09 2.35 -12.93
CA ASP A 16 13.75 2.75 -13.35
C ASP A 16 13.72 3.24 -14.81
N ALA A 17 12.54 3.19 -15.41
CA ALA A 17 12.33 3.67 -16.77
C ALA A 17 12.23 5.20 -16.80
N LEU A 18 12.68 5.82 -17.90
CA LEU A 18 12.51 7.25 -18.10
C LEU A 18 11.01 7.61 -18.12
N PRO A 19 10.61 8.76 -17.52
CA PRO A 19 9.22 9.19 -17.53
C PRO A 19 8.77 9.51 -18.95
N THR A 20 7.59 9.01 -19.33
CA THR A 20 7.07 9.16 -20.71
C THR A 20 6.25 10.45 -20.89
N ARG A 21 5.85 11.08 -19.79
CA ARG A 21 5.01 12.28 -19.76
C ARG A 21 5.66 13.42 -18.97
N LEU A 22 6.93 13.65 -19.26
CA LEU A 22 7.69 14.82 -18.84
C LEU A 22 7.71 15.84 -19.99
N ARG A 23 7.51 17.12 -19.68
CA ARG A 23 7.77 18.22 -20.63
C ARG A 23 8.66 19.24 -19.96
N VAL A 24 9.66 19.70 -20.71
CA VAL A 24 10.54 20.79 -20.28
C VAL A 24 10.37 21.92 -21.28
N ARG A 25 10.20 23.14 -20.77
CA ARG A 25 10.08 24.36 -21.57
C ARG A 25 11.06 25.38 -21.03
N ASN A 26 11.72 26.09 -21.93
CA ASN A 26 12.56 27.22 -21.58
C ASN A 26 11.97 28.46 -22.26
N ALA A 27 11.64 29.48 -21.48
CA ALA A 27 11.16 30.76 -21.97
C ALA A 27 11.87 31.89 -21.21
N GLY A 28 12.79 32.57 -21.90
CA GLY A 28 13.61 33.63 -21.31
C GLY A 28 14.52 33.07 -20.21
N ASN A 29 14.33 33.55 -18.98
CA ASN A 29 15.06 33.13 -17.78
C ASN A 29 14.28 32.10 -16.94
N VAL A 30 13.24 31.46 -17.50
CA VAL A 30 12.40 30.50 -16.78
C VAL A 30 12.47 29.13 -17.45
N VAL A 31 12.90 28.14 -16.67
CA VAL A 31 12.76 26.72 -17.02
C VAL A 31 11.52 26.18 -16.31
N THR A 32 10.55 25.71 -17.09
CA THR A 32 9.34 25.04 -16.58
C THR A 32 9.45 23.55 -16.84
N VAL A 33 9.24 22.75 -15.79
CA VAL A 33 9.22 21.28 -15.86
C VAL A 33 7.83 20.80 -15.49
N ASP A 34 7.10 20.25 -16.46
CA ASP A 34 5.79 19.65 -16.26
C ASP A 34 5.94 18.12 -16.17
N LEU A 35 5.67 17.55 -15.00
CA LEU A 35 5.64 16.11 -14.79
C LEU A 35 4.20 15.64 -14.58
N HIS A 36 3.71 14.76 -15.46
CA HIS A 36 2.36 14.23 -15.30
C HIS A 36 2.24 13.38 -14.02
N ARG A 37 1.12 13.52 -13.29
CA ARG A 37 0.90 12.85 -12.00
C ARG A 37 1.10 11.34 -12.06
N SER A 38 0.74 10.66 -13.15
CA SER A 38 0.91 9.21 -13.29
C SER A 38 2.36 8.74 -13.19
N GLU A 39 3.32 9.61 -13.51
CA GLU A 39 4.77 9.31 -13.42
C GLU A 39 5.22 9.19 -11.94
N LEU A 40 4.44 9.70 -10.98
CA LEU A 40 4.74 9.61 -9.54
C LEU A 40 4.10 8.37 -8.87
N ALA A 41 3.56 7.43 -9.65
CA ALA A 41 2.88 6.22 -9.17
C ALA A 41 1.87 6.52 -8.03
N ASP A 42 1.87 5.72 -6.94
CA ASP A 42 1.01 5.93 -5.77
C ASP A 42 1.63 6.89 -4.72
N GLY A 43 2.60 7.72 -5.11
CA GLY A 43 3.21 8.69 -4.21
C GLY A 43 2.19 9.68 -3.63
N SER A 44 2.26 9.93 -2.33
CA SER A 44 1.43 10.97 -1.67
C SER A 44 2.20 12.29 -1.45
N ARG A 45 3.53 12.24 -1.68
CA ARG A 45 4.49 13.31 -1.51
C ARG A 45 5.47 13.28 -2.67
N PHE A 46 6.06 14.43 -2.95
CA PHE A 46 7.10 14.60 -3.95
C PHE A 46 8.15 15.55 -3.38
N GLY A 47 9.42 15.27 -3.66
CA GLY A 47 10.53 16.14 -3.33
C GLY A 47 11.34 16.42 -4.58
N PHE A 48 11.81 17.65 -4.74
CA PHE A 48 12.75 17.97 -5.81
C PHE A 48 13.86 18.89 -5.31
N ALA A 49 14.98 18.82 -6.01
CA ALA A 49 16.11 19.73 -5.93
C ALA A 49 16.50 20.10 -7.36
N VAL A 50 17.18 21.23 -7.50
CA VAL A 50 17.73 21.72 -8.76
C VAL A 50 19.23 21.80 -8.60
N THR A 51 19.95 21.25 -9.56
CA THR A 51 21.39 21.41 -9.69
C THR A 51 21.65 22.10 -11.02
N SER A 52 22.43 23.18 -10.98
CA SER A 52 23.01 23.78 -12.18
C SER A 52 24.52 23.58 -12.14
N ALA A 53 25.11 23.33 -13.31
CA ALA A 53 26.55 23.17 -13.44
C ALA A 53 27.02 23.90 -14.69
N ASP A 54 28.13 24.61 -14.56
CA ASP A 54 28.92 25.11 -15.69
C ASP A 54 29.93 24.03 -16.07
N LEU A 55 29.92 23.64 -17.33
CA LEU A 55 30.69 22.51 -17.86
C LEU A 55 31.65 23.00 -18.92
N ASP A 56 32.93 22.66 -18.77
CA ASP A 56 33.84 22.67 -19.91
C ASP A 56 33.62 21.40 -20.73
N LEU A 57 32.96 21.55 -21.87
CA LEU A 57 32.65 20.44 -22.77
C LEU A 57 33.90 19.82 -23.42
N GLY A 58 35.03 20.52 -23.45
CA GLY A 58 36.28 20.00 -24.02
C GLY A 58 37.02 19.04 -23.09
N SER A 59 36.95 19.30 -21.78
CA SER A 59 37.59 18.48 -20.74
C SER A 59 36.61 17.63 -19.93
N GLU A 60 35.31 17.76 -20.20
CA GLU A 60 34.21 17.19 -19.41
C GLU A 60 34.28 17.54 -17.91
N SER A 61 34.90 18.69 -17.59
CA SER A 61 35.08 19.14 -16.20
C SER A 61 33.98 20.11 -15.77
N ILE A 62 33.61 20.04 -14.49
CA ILE A 62 32.68 20.99 -13.86
C ILE A 62 33.48 22.20 -13.40
N LEU A 63 33.21 23.37 -13.99
CA LEU A 63 33.86 24.65 -13.65
C LEU A 63 33.18 25.35 -12.47
N GLY A 64 31.88 25.10 -12.29
CA GLY A 64 31.08 25.61 -11.18
C GLY A 64 29.79 24.82 -11.04
N ALA A 65 29.24 24.75 -9.83
CA ALA A 65 27.95 24.13 -9.58
C ALA A 65 27.19 24.92 -8.52
N ASP A 66 25.87 24.99 -8.69
CA ASP A 66 24.95 25.55 -7.72
C ASP A 66 23.82 24.57 -7.46
N PHE A 67 23.37 24.54 -6.21
CA PHE A 67 22.40 23.57 -5.70
C PHE A 67 21.30 24.29 -4.96
N ALA A 68 20.07 23.92 -5.27
CA ALA A 68 18.91 24.42 -4.57
C ALA A 68 18.00 23.24 -4.22
N PRO A 69 17.57 23.07 -2.95
CA PRO A 69 17.86 23.95 -1.82
C PRO A 69 19.34 23.90 -1.37
N GLU A 70 19.83 25.01 -0.81
CA GLU A 70 21.23 25.18 -0.38
C GLU A 70 21.66 24.18 0.71
N ASP A 71 20.71 23.60 1.43
CA ASP A 71 20.96 22.59 2.47
C ASP A 71 21.25 21.19 1.92
N GLY A 72 21.29 21.04 0.59
CA GLY A 72 21.54 19.77 -0.09
C GLY A 72 20.39 18.76 0.06
N THR A 73 19.19 19.23 0.43
CA THR A 73 18.00 18.38 0.61
C THR A 73 17.02 18.54 -0.55
N TYR A 74 15.71 18.54 -0.27
CA TYR A 74 14.64 18.62 -1.25
C TYR A 74 13.58 19.60 -0.74
N TRP A 75 13.04 20.43 -1.63
CA TRP A 75 11.76 21.06 -1.34
C TRP A 75 10.68 19.98 -1.30
N ARG A 76 9.95 19.91 -0.19
CA ARG A 76 8.98 18.83 0.08
C ARG A 76 7.55 19.31 -0.16
N TYR A 77 6.84 18.58 -1.02
CA TYR A 77 5.45 18.86 -1.35
C TYR A 77 4.56 17.68 -0.99
N THR A 78 3.37 18.01 -0.50
CA THR A 78 2.27 17.05 -0.38
C THR A 78 1.37 17.22 -1.58
N LEU A 79 1.12 16.14 -2.33
CA LEU A 79 0.30 16.23 -3.53
C LEU A 79 -1.15 16.56 -3.15
N ALA A 80 -1.75 17.55 -3.82
CA ALA A 80 -3.15 17.92 -3.62
C ALA A 80 -4.08 16.75 -4.04
N ASN A 81 -3.76 16.13 -5.18
CA ASN A 81 -4.46 14.96 -5.72
C ASN A 81 -3.74 13.66 -5.30
N LYS A 82 -3.85 13.30 -4.01
CA LYS A 82 -3.32 12.03 -3.50
C LYS A 82 -4.09 10.86 -4.15
N PRO A 83 -3.46 9.70 -4.37
CA PRO A 83 -4.19 8.51 -4.76
C PRO A 83 -5.31 8.24 -3.77
N ALA A 84 -6.46 7.81 -4.27
CA ALA A 84 -7.56 7.43 -3.41
C ALA A 84 -7.09 6.34 -2.43
N LEU A 85 -7.24 6.58 -1.12
CA LEU A 85 -6.95 5.59 -0.10
C LEU A 85 -7.74 4.31 -0.38
N ARG A 86 -7.03 3.19 -0.42
CA ARG A 86 -7.60 1.84 -0.51
C ARG A 86 -7.15 1.01 0.70
N LEU A 87 -7.98 0.04 1.06
CA LEU A 87 -7.58 -1.01 1.98
C LEU A 87 -7.15 -2.23 1.18
N LEU A 88 -6.01 -2.80 1.53
CA LEU A 88 -5.44 -3.98 0.89
C LEU A 88 -5.59 -5.14 1.86
N ALA A 89 -6.35 -6.16 1.46
CA ALA A 89 -6.47 -7.40 2.22
C ALA A 89 -5.54 -8.46 1.63
N THR A 90 -4.86 -9.22 2.50
CA THR A 90 -4.10 -10.40 2.09
C THR A 90 -4.87 -11.68 2.41
N ARG A 91 -4.24 -12.84 2.21
CA ARG A 91 -4.86 -14.15 2.42
C ARG A 91 -5.38 -14.29 3.85
N ALA A 92 -6.59 -14.86 3.99
CA ALA A 92 -7.14 -15.22 5.29
C ALA A 92 -6.33 -16.33 5.98
N LEU A 93 -6.14 -16.19 7.28
CA LEU A 93 -5.41 -17.08 8.16
C LEU A 93 -6.37 -17.74 9.15
N ALA A 94 -6.11 -19.00 9.45
CA ALA A 94 -6.91 -19.83 10.35
C ALA A 94 -6.18 -20.05 11.68
N ALA A 95 -6.90 -19.90 12.80
CA ALA A 95 -6.42 -20.19 14.14
C ALA A 95 -7.48 -20.96 14.95
N PRO A 96 -7.23 -22.23 15.35
CA PRO A 96 -6.07 -23.04 14.96
C PRO A 96 -6.02 -23.31 13.45
N VAL A 97 -4.83 -23.62 12.93
CA VAL A 97 -4.61 -23.90 11.48
C VAL A 97 -5.50 -25.04 10.97
N ARG A 98 -5.83 -25.99 11.85
CA ARG A 98 -6.77 -27.08 11.59
C ARG A 98 -8.00 -26.88 12.49
N PRO A 99 -9.07 -26.24 11.99
CA PRO A 99 -10.30 -26.10 12.75
C PRO A 99 -10.90 -27.47 13.06
N ARG A 100 -11.52 -27.58 14.24
CA ARG A 100 -12.21 -28.79 14.68
C ARG A 100 -13.66 -28.51 15.01
N ALA A 101 -14.54 -29.46 14.72
CA ALA A 101 -15.96 -29.35 15.05
C ALA A 101 -16.18 -29.15 16.56
N GLY A 102 -17.12 -28.28 16.92
CA GLY A 102 -17.45 -27.93 18.31
C GLY A 102 -16.39 -27.09 19.03
N ARG A 103 -15.32 -26.63 18.35
CA ARG A 103 -14.23 -25.86 18.97
C ARG A 103 -14.22 -24.41 18.52
N PRO A 104 -13.68 -23.48 19.35
CA PRO A 104 -13.44 -22.11 18.93
C PRO A 104 -12.52 -22.05 17.71
N PHE A 105 -12.84 -21.15 16.80
CA PHE A 105 -12.09 -20.91 15.57
C PHE A 105 -12.05 -19.40 15.29
N THR A 106 -10.90 -18.92 14.87
CA THR A 106 -10.70 -17.53 14.46
C THR A 106 -10.12 -17.47 13.06
N ILE A 107 -10.73 -16.64 12.24
CA ILE A 107 -10.28 -16.30 10.89
C ILE A 107 -9.75 -14.88 10.94
N SER A 108 -8.50 -14.69 10.55
CA SER A 108 -7.87 -13.36 10.53
C SER A 108 -7.48 -12.97 9.11
N VAL A 109 -7.75 -11.74 8.72
CA VAL A 109 -7.35 -11.17 7.43
C VAL A 109 -6.48 -9.96 7.72
N PRO A 110 -5.17 -10.00 7.40
CA PRO A 110 -4.33 -8.81 7.48
C PRO A 110 -4.83 -7.75 6.50
N VAL A 111 -4.97 -6.51 6.99
CA VAL A 111 -5.45 -5.38 6.21
C VAL A 111 -4.51 -4.20 6.41
N SER A 112 -3.97 -3.68 5.30
CA SER A 112 -3.12 -2.50 5.30
C SER A 112 -3.71 -1.36 4.48
N ARG A 113 -3.26 -0.15 4.74
CA ARG A 113 -3.59 1.01 3.92
C ARG A 113 -2.67 1.07 2.70
N SER A 114 -3.21 1.42 1.54
CA SER A 114 -2.43 1.50 0.30
C SER A 114 -1.35 2.59 0.33
N ASP A 115 -1.57 3.67 1.07
CA ASP A 115 -0.74 4.88 1.11
C ASP A 115 0.48 4.77 2.04
N THR A 116 0.31 4.14 3.19
CA THR A 116 1.36 3.99 4.21
C THR A 116 1.90 2.57 4.31
N LYS A 117 1.24 1.60 3.66
CA LYS A 117 1.46 0.15 3.80
C LYS A 117 1.35 -0.38 5.24
N ARG A 118 0.96 0.47 6.19
CA ARG A 118 0.77 0.09 7.60
C ARG A 118 -0.56 -0.62 7.79
N GLY A 119 -0.58 -1.55 8.74
CA GLY A 119 -1.81 -2.23 9.18
C GLY A 119 -2.84 -1.23 9.72
N ILE A 120 -4.12 -1.56 9.57
CA ILE A 120 -5.20 -0.76 10.16
C ILE A 120 -5.17 -0.81 11.69
N THR A 121 -5.43 0.32 12.35
CA THR A 121 -5.44 0.41 13.82
C THR A 121 -6.84 0.31 14.42
N GLY A 122 -7.89 0.50 13.61
CA GLY A 122 -9.28 0.44 14.04
C GLY A 122 -10.24 0.35 12.86
N GLY A 123 -11.51 0.08 13.16
CA GLY A 123 -12.55 -0.11 12.15
C GLY A 123 -13.63 -1.08 12.59
N THR A 124 -14.52 -1.42 11.66
CA THR A 124 -15.57 -2.43 11.87
C THR A 124 -15.33 -3.64 10.98
N VAL A 125 -15.74 -4.81 11.47
CA VAL A 125 -15.64 -6.08 10.74
C VAL A 125 -17.00 -6.72 10.68
N THR A 126 -17.44 -7.07 9.47
CA THR A 126 -18.66 -7.85 9.22
C THR A 126 -18.25 -9.22 8.72
N CYS A 127 -18.73 -10.26 9.39
CA CYS A 127 -18.43 -11.65 9.09
C CYS A 127 -19.67 -12.31 8.49
N ALA A 128 -19.56 -12.79 7.25
CA ALA A 128 -20.55 -13.66 6.63
C ALA A 128 -19.95 -15.07 6.55
N VAL A 129 -20.14 -15.86 7.62
CA VAL A 129 -19.58 -17.20 7.75
C VAL A 129 -20.67 -18.25 7.54
N ALA A 130 -20.34 -19.31 6.81
CA ALA A 130 -21.17 -20.49 6.67
C ALA A 130 -20.35 -21.76 6.94
N ALA A 131 -20.96 -22.75 7.57
CA ALA A 131 -20.43 -24.10 7.74
C ALA A 131 -21.32 -25.06 6.94
N ASP A 132 -20.74 -25.77 5.97
CA ASP A 132 -21.46 -26.64 5.04
C ASP A 132 -22.71 -25.95 4.42
N GLY A 133 -22.55 -24.69 4.02
CA GLY A 133 -23.63 -23.87 3.46
C GLY A 133 -24.58 -23.23 4.46
N THR A 134 -24.57 -23.64 5.73
CA THR A 134 -25.44 -23.11 6.78
C THR A 134 -24.80 -21.90 7.47
N LYS A 135 -25.54 -20.79 7.62
CA LYS A 135 -25.01 -19.57 8.26
C LYS A 135 -24.60 -19.83 9.71
N VAL A 136 -23.43 -19.33 10.09
CA VAL A 136 -22.88 -19.44 11.45
C VAL A 136 -22.71 -18.05 12.04
N ARG A 137 -23.09 -17.91 13.31
CA ARG A 137 -22.85 -16.68 14.07
C ARG A 137 -21.35 -16.51 14.30
N ALA A 138 -20.83 -15.36 13.89
CA ALA A 138 -19.45 -14.96 14.11
C ALA A 138 -19.38 -13.52 14.61
N THR A 139 -18.40 -13.23 15.45
CA THR A 139 -18.14 -11.88 15.97
C THR A 139 -16.92 -11.28 15.28
N GLY A 140 -17.09 -10.09 14.71
CA GLY A 140 -16.05 -9.36 14.00
C GLY A 140 -15.35 -8.31 14.86
N ARG A 141 -14.02 -8.18 14.75
CA ARG A 141 -13.27 -7.04 15.32
C ARG A 141 -11.99 -6.73 14.54
N VAL A 142 -11.47 -5.51 14.69
CA VAL A 142 -10.10 -5.18 14.25
C VAL A 142 -9.12 -5.38 15.41
N ARG A 143 -8.00 -6.06 15.17
CA ARG A 143 -6.91 -6.22 16.15
C ARG A 143 -5.57 -6.36 15.44
N ALA A 144 -4.56 -5.62 15.92
CA ALA A 144 -3.17 -5.75 15.47
C ALA A 144 -2.99 -5.75 13.93
N GLY A 145 -3.62 -4.80 13.22
CA GLY A 145 -3.51 -4.71 11.76
C GLY A 145 -4.38 -5.70 10.97
N GLN A 146 -5.30 -6.41 11.63
CA GLN A 146 -6.09 -7.48 11.02
C GLN A 146 -7.58 -7.31 11.32
N GLY A 147 -8.44 -7.67 10.36
CA GLY A 147 -9.81 -8.03 10.65
C GLY A 147 -9.87 -9.46 11.19
N GLN A 148 -10.66 -9.70 12.24
CA GLN A 148 -10.84 -11.02 12.85
C GLN A 148 -12.32 -11.38 12.91
N CYS A 149 -12.64 -12.61 12.53
CA CYS A 149 -13.93 -13.24 12.76
C CYS A 149 -13.72 -14.41 13.72
N SER A 150 -14.35 -14.37 14.89
CA SER A 150 -14.33 -15.47 15.86
C SER A 150 -15.69 -16.16 15.91
N LEU A 151 -15.68 -17.49 15.92
CA LEU A 151 -16.87 -18.33 15.96
C LEU A 151 -16.57 -19.64 16.69
N VAL A 152 -17.61 -20.41 16.97
CA VAL A 152 -17.49 -21.84 17.31
C VAL A 152 -17.86 -22.62 16.06
N VAL A 153 -17.03 -23.58 15.67
CA VAL A 153 -17.34 -24.47 14.54
C VAL A 153 -18.54 -25.35 14.92
N PRO A 154 -19.63 -25.37 14.15
CA PRO A 154 -20.75 -26.26 14.44
C PRO A 154 -20.33 -27.73 14.51
N HIS A 155 -21.03 -28.53 15.32
CA HIS A 155 -20.81 -29.97 15.36
C HIS A 155 -21.14 -30.60 14.00
N GLY A 156 -20.32 -31.57 13.57
CA GLY A 156 -20.50 -32.27 12.29
C GLY A 156 -20.08 -31.47 11.05
N ALA A 157 -19.67 -30.21 11.20
CA ALA A 157 -19.23 -29.41 10.07
C ALA A 157 -17.95 -29.96 9.44
N SER A 158 -17.93 -30.08 8.12
CA SER A 158 -16.76 -30.52 7.33
C SER A 158 -16.03 -29.35 6.66
N THR A 159 -16.74 -28.25 6.42
CA THR A 159 -16.18 -27.05 5.79
C THR A 159 -16.65 -25.78 6.48
N ILE A 160 -15.80 -24.74 6.47
CA ILE A 160 -16.16 -23.37 6.82
C ILE A 160 -15.75 -22.47 5.67
N GLY A 161 -16.69 -21.70 5.14
CA GLY A 161 -16.44 -20.74 4.08
C GLY A 161 -17.16 -19.43 4.32
N GLY A 162 -16.80 -18.40 3.55
CA GLY A 162 -17.50 -17.13 3.64
C GLY A 162 -16.68 -15.93 3.20
N SER A 163 -17.09 -14.78 3.72
CA SER A 163 -16.39 -13.51 3.49
C SER A 163 -16.29 -12.67 4.76
N MET A 164 -15.23 -11.87 4.81
CA MET A 164 -14.99 -10.86 5.83
C MET A 164 -14.91 -9.50 5.15
N THR A 165 -15.80 -8.59 5.53
CA THR A 165 -15.73 -7.19 5.11
C THR A 165 -15.12 -6.36 6.24
N VAL A 166 -14.02 -5.67 5.97
CA VAL A 166 -13.36 -4.78 6.92
C VAL A 166 -13.56 -3.35 6.45
N ARG A 167 -14.03 -2.47 7.34
CA ARG A 167 -14.22 -1.03 7.08
C ARG A 167 -13.34 -0.20 8.00
N SER A 168 -12.62 0.77 7.44
CA SER A 168 -11.77 1.69 8.19
C SER A 168 -11.61 3.00 7.40
N GLY A 169 -11.74 4.15 8.08
CA GLY A 169 -11.57 5.47 7.46
C GLY A 169 -12.44 5.71 6.23
N GLY A 170 -13.71 5.28 6.25
CA GLY A 170 -14.65 5.42 5.13
C GLY A 170 -14.35 4.52 3.92
N LYS A 171 -13.38 3.62 4.02
CA LYS A 171 -13.04 2.63 2.99
C LYS A 171 -13.39 1.22 3.45
N SER A 172 -13.58 0.31 2.50
CA SER A 172 -13.89 -1.08 2.78
C SER A 172 -13.12 -2.02 1.86
N VAL A 173 -12.77 -3.20 2.38
CA VAL A 173 -12.25 -4.32 1.60
C VAL A 173 -12.95 -5.61 2.03
N THR A 174 -13.20 -6.50 1.07
CA THR A 174 -13.81 -7.80 1.32
C THR A 174 -12.86 -8.91 0.93
N ALA A 175 -12.58 -9.83 1.86
CA ALA A 175 -11.80 -11.02 1.62
C ALA A 175 -12.68 -12.26 1.73
N ARG A 176 -12.55 -13.17 0.76
CA ARG A 176 -13.19 -14.50 0.80
C ARG A 176 -12.25 -15.52 1.43
N PHE A 177 -12.82 -16.52 2.07
CA PHE A 177 -12.06 -17.61 2.68
C PHE A 177 -12.81 -18.93 2.60
N SER A 178 -12.06 -20.03 2.71
CA SER A 178 -12.57 -21.38 2.83
C SER A 178 -11.55 -22.25 3.56
N PHE A 179 -12.01 -23.09 4.49
CA PHE A 179 -11.21 -23.98 5.30
C PHE A 179 -11.93 -25.32 5.48
N THR A 180 -11.16 -26.40 5.46
CA THR A 180 -11.65 -27.75 5.80
C THR A 180 -11.55 -27.96 7.31
N VAL A 181 -12.59 -28.53 7.90
CA VAL A 181 -12.68 -28.93 9.31
C VAL A 181 -12.19 -30.37 9.47
N ARG A 182 -11.53 -30.67 10.59
CA ARG A 182 -11.02 -32.01 10.93
C ARG A 182 -11.45 -32.47 12.31
#